data_AF-A0A0S8JQU9-F1
#
_entry.id   AF-A0A0S8JQU9-F1
#
_cell.length_a   1.000
_cell.length_b   1.000
_cell.length_c   1.000
_cell.angle_alpha   90.00
_cell.angle_beta   90.00
_cell.angle_gamma   90.00
#
_symmetry.space_group_name_H-M   'P 1'
#
loop_
_entity.id
_entity.type
_entity.pdbx_description
1 polymer ?
#
loop_
_entity_poly.entity_id
_entity_poly.type
_entity_poly.pdbx_seq_one_letter_code
_entity_poly.pdbx_strand_id
1 'polypeptide(L)'
;MVGTGNGTSFSSPVMAGLATCLWQKHRDVTNYEIIEAIRRTASQYHSPDSLIGYGIPDLELADLLLTSSKPTASRIHVFPNPATQYINLWFPDTDEAGNYYEIIDVTGRKMQDGRIHSNNQKQAEINVELLIPGTYIILVHGQYNRMKGIFIKQ
;
A
#
# COMPACT_ATOMS: atom_id res chain seq x y z
N MET A 1 21.88 -37.12 21.75
CA MET A 1 21.55 -38.12 20.71
C MET A 1 20.63 -37.42 19.71
N VAL A 2 21.07 -37.23 18.46
CA VAL A 2 20.21 -36.70 17.40
C VAL A 2 19.72 -37.91 16.62
N GLY A 3 18.44 -38.24 16.76
CA GLY A 3 17.80 -39.29 15.96
C GLY A 3 17.32 -38.69 14.64
N THR A 4 17.50 -39.42 13.53
CA THR A 4 16.86 -39.07 12.26
C THR A 4 15.41 -39.53 12.30
N GLY A 5 14.50 -38.68 11.84
CA GLY A 5 13.09 -39.02 11.73
C GLY A 5 12.44 -38.31 10.55
N ASN A 6 11.37 -38.88 10.01
CA ASN A 6 10.66 -38.38 8.85
C ASN A 6 9.16 -38.38 9.14
N GLY A 7 8.46 -37.29 8.82
CA GLY A 7 7.03 -37.13 9.04
C GLY A 7 6.59 -35.67 9.15
N THR A 8 5.28 -35.42 9.04
CA THR A 8 4.70 -34.06 9.11
C THR A 8 4.95 -33.36 10.46
N SER A 9 5.17 -34.14 11.53
CA SER A 9 5.61 -33.65 12.83
C SER A 9 6.98 -32.97 12.82
N PHE A 10 7.83 -33.27 11.83
CA PHE A 10 9.12 -32.58 11.61
C PHE A 10 8.93 -31.31 10.79
N SER A 11 8.08 -31.33 9.77
CA SER A 11 7.77 -30.16 8.94
C SER A 11 7.02 -29.06 9.71
N SER A 12 6.14 -29.44 10.63
CA SER A 12 5.31 -28.51 11.41
C SER A 12 6.11 -27.48 12.22
N PRO A 13 7.06 -27.86 13.10
CA PRO A 13 7.86 -26.90 13.86
C PRO A 13 8.83 -26.09 12.99
N VAL A 14 9.35 -26.67 11.90
CA VAL A 14 10.19 -25.93 10.93
C VAL A 14 9.39 -24.79 10.32
N MET A 15 8.18 -25.08 9.86
CA MET A 15 7.34 -24.08 9.21
C MET A 15 6.82 -23.03 10.21
N ALA A 16 6.51 -23.43 11.45
CA ALA A 16 6.19 -22.49 12.53
C ALA A 16 7.35 -21.53 12.83
N GLY A 17 8.59 -22.04 12.87
CA GLY A 17 9.80 -21.22 13.07
C GLY A 17 10.01 -20.22 11.93
N LEU A 18 9.92 -20.68 10.68
CA LEU A 18 10.08 -19.83 9.50
C LEU A 18 9.00 -18.73 9.43
N ALA A 19 7.74 -19.08 9.67
CA ALA A 19 6.64 -18.11 9.71
C ALA A 19 6.84 -17.09 10.84
N THR A 20 7.35 -17.52 12.00
CA THR A 20 7.68 -16.62 13.11
C THR A 20 8.79 -15.64 12.73
N CYS A 21 9.87 -16.11 12.10
CA CYS A 21 10.95 -15.24 11.64
C CYS A 21 10.45 -14.22 10.60
N LEU A 22 9.62 -14.65 9.65
CA LEU A 22 9.01 -13.76 8.66
C LEU A 22 8.15 -12.67 9.32
N TRP A 23 7.32 -13.06 10.30
CA TRP A 23 6.48 -12.12 11.03
C TRP A 23 7.29 -11.20 11.96
N GLN A 24 8.39 -11.68 12.52
CA GLN A 24 9.31 -10.84 13.28
C GLN A 24 9.95 -9.75 12.43
N LYS A 25 10.24 -10.02 11.14
CA LYS A 25 10.76 -9.03 10.20
C LYS A 25 9.70 -7.99 9.79
N HIS A 26 8.45 -8.42 9.60
CA HIS A 26 7.33 -7.57 9.19
C HIS A 26 6.35 -7.34 10.36
N ARG A 27 6.78 -6.61 11.40
CA ARG A 27 5.99 -6.41 12.62
C ARG A 27 4.65 -5.67 12.40
N ASP A 28 4.54 -4.94 11.31
CA ASP A 28 3.39 -4.13 10.93
C ASP A 28 2.31 -4.91 10.17
N VAL A 29 2.56 -6.17 9.81
CA VAL A 29 1.58 -7.01 9.12
C VAL A 29 0.83 -7.95 10.08
N THR A 30 -0.41 -8.26 9.72
CA THR A 30 -1.27 -9.18 10.44
C THR A 30 -0.85 -10.64 10.22
N ASN A 31 -1.27 -11.52 11.13
CA ASN A 31 -1.11 -12.97 10.97
C ASN A 31 -1.69 -13.48 9.65
N TYR A 32 -2.82 -12.92 9.20
CA TYR A 32 -3.46 -13.30 7.95
C TYR A 32 -2.60 -12.95 6.74
N GLU A 33 -2.02 -11.75 6.71
CA GLU A 33 -1.13 -11.31 5.63
C GLU A 33 0.14 -12.15 5.54
N ILE A 34 0.69 -12.60 6.67
CA ILE A 34 1.81 -13.56 6.70
C ILE A 34 1.39 -14.90 6.07
N ILE A 35 0.26 -15.47 6.50
CA ILE A 35 -0.25 -16.75 5.98
C ILE A 35 -0.50 -16.64 4.47
N GLU A 36 -1.10 -15.54 4.04
CA GLU A 36 -1.42 -15.30 2.65
C GLU A 36 -0.16 -15.10 1.80
N ALA A 37 0.85 -14.37 2.30
CA ALA A 37 2.13 -14.23 1.61
C ALA A 37 2.79 -15.60 1.40
N ILE A 38 2.85 -16.44 2.44
CA ILE A 38 3.42 -17.80 2.36
C ILE A 38 2.65 -18.66 1.35
N ARG A 39 1.32 -18.55 1.29
CA ARG A 39 0.49 -19.31 0.33
C ARG A 39 0.69 -18.84 -1.09
N ARG A 40 0.70 -17.52 -1.31
CA ARG A 40 0.85 -16.89 -2.65
C ARG A 40 2.16 -17.22 -3.32
N THR A 41 3.20 -17.43 -2.52
CA THR A 41 4.54 -17.72 -3.01
C THR A 41 4.86 -19.21 -3.00
N ALA A 42 3.92 -20.05 -2.57
CA ALA A 42 4.09 -21.50 -2.61
C ALA A 42 3.98 -22.05 -4.05
N SER A 43 4.67 -23.15 -4.30
CA SER A 43 4.88 -23.71 -5.65
C SER A 43 3.60 -24.06 -6.43
N GLN A 44 2.47 -24.30 -5.75
CA GLN A 44 1.19 -24.66 -6.36
C GLN A 44 0.07 -23.68 -5.99
N TYR A 45 0.39 -22.40 -5.72
CA TYR A 45 -0.61 -21.40 -5.33
C TYR A 45 -1.87 -21.40 -6.22
N HIS A 46 -1.70 -21.46 -7.55
CA HIS A 46 -2.79 -21.41 -8.51
C HIS A 46 -3.55 -22.74 -8.69
N SER A 47 -2.96 -23.86 -8.28
CA SER A 47 -3.51 -25.20 -8.51
C SER A 47 -3.25 -26.11 -7.30
N PRO A 48 -3.83 -25.80 -6.13
CA PRO A 48 -3.62 -26.60 -4.94
C PRO A 48 -4.29 -27.97 -5.05
N ASP A 49 -3.65 -28.98 -4.47
CA ASP A 49 -4.16 -30.36 -4.44
C ASP A 49 -4.36 -30.89 -3.00
N SER A 50 -4.94 -32.08 -2.86
CA SER A 50 -5.15 -32.70 -1.56
C SER A 50 -3.91 -33.39 -0.96
N LEU A 51 -2.82 -33.52 -1.74
CA LEU A 51 -1.61 -34.23 -1.33
C LEU A 51 -0.59 -33.29 -0.67
N ILE A 52 -0.34 -32.13 -1.28
CA ILE A 52 0.61 -31.12 -0.80
C ILE A 52 0.00 -29.72 -0.64
N GLY A 53 -1.31 -29.56 -0.87
CA GLY A 53 -1.99 -28.28 -0.67
C GLY A 53 -1.48 -27.23 -1.66
N TYR A 54 -1.03 -26.08 -1.14
CA TYR A 54 -0.43 -25.01 -1.94
C TYR A 54 1.02 -25.32 -2.39
N GLY A 55 1.55 -26.49 -2.04
CA GLY A 55 2.90 -26.91 -2.41
C GLY A 55 3.98 -26.45 -1.44
N ILE A 56 5.21 -26.34 -1.93
CA ILE A 56 6.38 -26.00 -1.12
C ILE A 56 6.42 -24.48 -0.95
N PRO A 57 6.44 -23.95 0.29
CA PRO A 57 6.45 -22.52 0.54
C PRO A 57 7.82 -21.90 0.20
N ASP A 58 7.80 -20.74 -0.47
CA ASP A 58 8.98 -19.92 -0.74
C ASP A 58 8.96 -18.68 0.17
N LEU A 59 9.81 -18.69 1.20
CA LEU A 59 9.85 -17.65 2.24
C LEU A 59 10.64 -16.42 1.80
N GLU A 60 11.60 -16.58 0.88
CA GLU A 60 12.33 -15.46 0.30
C GLU A 60 11.41 -14.64 -0.59
N LEU A 61 10.62 -15.33 -1.43
CA LEU A 61 9.62 -14.67 -2.25
C LEU A 61 8.49 -14.07 -1.39
N ALA A 62 8.08 -14.72 -0.29
CA ALA A 62 7.09 -14.16 0.64
C ALA A 62 7.60 -12.88 1.30
N ASP A 63 8.86 -12.85 1.70
CA ASP A 63 9.52 -11.67 2.26
C ASP A 63 9.62 -10.52 1.24
N LEU A 64 9.97 -10.82 0.00
CA LEU A 64 9.98 -9.85 -1.09
C LEU A 64 8.59 -9.27 -1.32
N LEU A 65 7.57 -10.14 -1.39
CA LEU A 65 6.17 -9.74 -1.56
C LEU A 65 5.72 -8.80 -0.42
N LEU A 66 6.00 -9.14 0.83
CA LEU A 66 5.66 -8.31 1.99
C LEU A 66 6.40 -6.97 1.98
N THR A 67 7.67 -6.97 1.54
CA THR A 67 8.47 -5.74 1.41
C THR A 67 7.94 -4.82 0.32
N SER A 68 7.59 -5.35 -0.86
CA SER A 68 7.04 -4.59 -1.99
C SER A 68 5.59 -4.16 -1.78
N SER A 69 4.84 -4.91 -0.97
CA SER A 69 3.42 -4.63 -0.68
C SER A 69 3.20 -3.58 0.40
N LYS A 70 4.25 -3.07 1.07
CA LYS A 70 4.07 -1.88 1.90
C LYS A 70 3.50 -0.81 0.97
N PRO A 71 2.26 -0.35 1.17
CA PRO A 71 1.86 0.89 0.56
C PRO A 71 2.75 1.91 1.26
N THR A 72 3.89 2.25 0.67
CA THR A 72 4.43 3.59 0.79
C THR A 72 3.21 4.43 0.50
N ALA A 73 2.58 4.98 1.54
CA ALA A 73 1.44 5.86 1.37
C ALA A 73 1.97 6.93 0.43
N SER A 74 1.70 6.82 -0.87
CA SER A 74 2.42 7.59 -1.87
C SER A 74 2.09 9.03 -1.53
N ARG A 75 3.07 9.73 -0.97
CA ARG A 75 2.84 11.04 -0.38
C ARG A 75 2.89 12.00 -1.54
N ILE A 76 1.80 12.72 -1.71
CA ILE A 76 1.74 13.78 -2.70
C ILE A 76 2.33 15.02 -2.03
N HIS A 77 3.25 15.67 -2.71
CA HIS A 77 3.70 16.99 -2.28
C HIS A 77 2.69 18.01 -2.77
N VAL A 78 2.13 18.78 -1.82
CA VAL A 78 1.13 19.81 -2.09
C VAL A 78 1.75 21.17 -1.81
N PHE A 79 1.77 22.05 -2.81
CA PHE A 79 2.34 23.39 -2.69
C PHE A 79 1.61 24.40 -3.59
N PRO A 80 1.55 25.69 -3.26
CA PRO A 80 2.02 26.27 -2.00
C PRO A 80 1.16 25.81 -0.83
N ASN A 81 1.77 25.69 0.33
CA ASN A 81 1.07 25.45 1.59
C ASN A 81 1.65 26.45 2.61
N PRO A 82 0.90 27.49 3.02
CA PRO A 82 -0.53 27.71 2.75
C PRO A 82 -0.88 28.10 1.29
N ALA A 83 -2.08 27.74 0.85
CA ALA A 83 -2.62 27.97 -0.50
C ALA A 83 -3.66 29.09 -0.52
N THR A 84 -3.77 29.81 -1.64
CA THR A 84 -4.73 30.92 -1.83
C THR A 84 -5.77 30.60 -2.91
N GLN A 85 -5.34 30.41 -4.16
CA GLN A 85 -6.24 30.16 -5.31
C GLN A 85 -6.04 28.77 -5.92
N TYR A 86 -4.82 28.27 -5.93
CA TYR A 86 -4.45 26.99 -6.53
C TYR A 86 -3.48 26.22 -5.65
N ILE A 87 -3.50 24.90 -5.80
CA ILE A 87 -2.45 23.99 -5.31
C ILE A 87 -1.89 23.20 -6.48
N ASN A 88 -0.59 22.97 -6.44
CA ASN A 88 0.13 22.06 -7.29
C ASN A 88 0.42 20.77 -6.53
N LEU A 89 0.15 19.67 -7.22
CA LEU A 89 0.41 18.32 -6.77
C LEU A 89 1.64 17.80 -7.50
N TRP A 90 2.64 17.35 -6.77
CA TRP A 90 3.78 16.63 -7.33
C TRP A 90 3.77 15.18 -6.84
N PHE A 91 3.87 14.26 -7.80
CA PHE A 91 3.80 12.82 -7.59
C PHE A 91 5.22 12.20 -7.68
N PRO A 92 5.92 11.97 -6.55
CA PRO A 92 7.29 11.45 -6.57
C PRO A 92 7.35 9.95 -6.93
N ASP A 93 6.36 9.18 -6.47
CA ASP A 93 6.39 7.71 -6.52
C ASP A 93 5.62 7.11 -7.72
N THR A 94 5.11 7.94 -8.63
CA THR A 94 4.34 7.48 -9.81
C THR A 94 4.61 8.37 -11.02
N ASP A 95 4.71 7.73 -12.19
CA ASP A 95 4.80 8.40 -13.49
C ASP A 95 3.41 8.75 -14.07
N GLU A 96 2.34 8.37 -13.38
CA GLU A 96 0.96 8.74 -13.72
C GLU A 96 0.37 9.65 -12.66
N ALA A 97 -0.05 10.85 -13.07
CA ALA A 97 -0.98 11.64 -12.29
C ALA A 97 -2.29 10.85 -12.12
N GLY A 98 -2.82 10.81 -10.88
CA GLY A 98 -4.08 10.11 -10.63
C GLY A 98 -5.21 10.64 -11.50
N ASN A 99 -6.28 9.86 -11.69
CA ASN A 99 -7.37 10.23 -12.60
C ASN A 99 -8.39 11.18 -11.96
N TYR A 100 -8.53 11.07 -10.65
CA TYR A 100 -9.59 11.72 -9.88
C TYR A 100 -9.05 12.16 -8.51
N TYR A 101 -9.52 13.32 -8.05
CA TYR A 101 -9.20 13.84 -6.72
C TYR A 101 -10.47 14.16 -5.95
N GLU A 102 -10.37 14.08 -4.62
CA GLU A 102 -11.35 14.60 -3.68
C GLU A 102 -10.64 15.40 -2.59
N ILE A 103 -11.26 16.49 -2.17
CA ILE A 103 -10.81 17.34 -1.07
C ILE A 103 -11.81 17.19 0.06
N ILE A 104 -11.32 16.81 1.22
CA ILE A 104 -12.10 16.65 2.44
C ILE A 104 -11.57 17.60 3.53
N ASP A 105 -12.47 18.08 4.38
CA ASP A 105 -12.11 18.75 5.63
C ASP A 105 -11.61 17.73 6.68
N VAL A 106 -11.01 18.20 7.78
CA VAL A 106 -10.55 17.36 8.90
C VAL A 106 -11.68 16.54 9.54
N THR A 107 -12.93 16.95 9.36
CA THR A 107 -14.13 16.21 9.80
C THR A 107 -14.51 15.06 8.85
N GLY A 108 -13.81 14.90 7.72
CA GLY A 108 -14.11 13.89 6.69
C GLY A 108 -15.21 14.28 5.71
N ARG A 109 -15.75 15.51 5.80
CA ARG A 109 -16.75 16.02 4.86
C ARG A 109 -16.09 16.34 3.52
N LYS A 110 -16.64 15.83 2.42
CA LYS A 110 -16.21 16.15 1.05
C LYS A 110 -16.62 17.58 0.69
N MET A 111 -15.63 18.40 0.35
CA MET A 111 -15.80 19.81 0.03
C MET A 111 -15.76 20.06 -1.48
N GLN A 112 -14.90 19.31 -2.18
CA GLN A 112 -14.72 19.42 -3.63
C GLN A 112 -14.21 18.11 -4.20
N ASP A 113 -14.52 17.82 -5.45
CA ASP A 113 -13.91 16.73 -6.22
C ASP A 113 -13.84 17.08 -7.71
N GLY A 114 -13.05 16.31 -8.45
CA GLY A 114 -12.94 16.48 -9.88
C GLY A 114 -11.95 15.54 -10.53
N ARG A 115 -11.84 15.65 -11.86
CA ARG A 115 -10.81 14.95 -12.62
C ARG A 115 -9.52 15.74 -12.61
N ILE A 116 -8.40 15.04 -12.55
CA ILE A 116 -7.08 15.67 -12.66
C ILE A 116 -6.76 15.82 -14.15
N HIS A 117 -6.58 17.06 -14.59
CA HIS A 117 -6.00 17.37 -15.89
C HIS A 117 -4.51 17.63 -15.65
N SER A 118 -3.68 16.67 -16.02
CA SER A 118 -2.24 16.76 -15.81
C SER A 118 -1.59 17.53 -16.95
N ASN A 119 -0.84 18.60 -16.60
CA ASN A 119 -0.12 19.41 -17.59
C ASN A 119 1.19 18.71 -18.03
N ASN A 120 1.77 17.91 -17.15
CA ASN A 120 2.94 17.05 -17.36
C ASN A 120 2.76 15.81 -16.46
N GLN A 121 3.15 14.62 -16.92
CA GLN A 121 2.87 13.31 -16.29
C GLN A 121 3.04 13.20 -14.75
N LYS A 122 3.83 14.09 -14.11
CA LYS A 122 4.07 14.12 -12.65
C LYS A 122 3.51 15.33 -11.89
N GLN A 123 2.75 16.21 -12.56
CA GLN A 123 2.22 17.43 -11.95
C GLN A 123 0.76 17.68 -12.32
N ALA A 124 0.01 18.22 -11.38
CA ALA A 124 -1.37 18.63 -11.56
C ALA A 124 -1.66 19.90 -10.76
N GLU A 125 -2.41 20.83 -11.36
CA GLU A 125 -2.90 22.04 -10.71
C GLU A 125 -4.38 21.89 -10.38
N ILE A 126 -4.76 22.22 -9.15
CA ILE A 126 -6.13 22.15 -8.66
C ILE A 126 -6.53 23.53 -8.14
N ASN A 127 -7.64 24.07 -8.67
CA ASN A 127 -8.23 25.30 -8.14
C ASN A 127 -8.90 25.01 -6.79
N VAL A 128 -8.56 25.81 -5.78
CA VAL A 128 -9.08 25.74 -4.39
C VAL A 128 -9.63 27.09 -3.92
N GLU A 129 -9.86 28.04 -4.83
CA GLU A 129 -10.26 29.42 -4.53
C GLU A 129 -11.60 29.48 -3.79
N LEU A 130 -12.53 28.58 -4.13
CA LEU A 130 -13.87 28.51 -3.53
C LEU A 130 -13.88 27.85 -2.13
N LEU A 131 -12.74 27.29 -1.68
CA LEU A 131 -12.65 26.71 -0.34
C LEU A 131 -12.48 27.81 0.71
N ILE A 132 -13.25 27.70 1.79
CA ILE A 132 -13.10 28.56 2.96
C ILE A 132 -11.73 28.32 3.63
N PRO A 133 -11.13 29.32 4.30
CA PRO A 133 -9.88 29.15 5.02
C PRO A 133 -9.98 28.03 6.06
N GLY A 134 -9.00 27.12 6.07
CA GLY A 134 -9.08 25.88 6.85
C GLY A 134 -7.99 24.88 6.49
N THR A 135 -7.99 23.73 7.18
CA THR A 135 -7.08 22.61 6.89
C THR A 135 -7.82 21.55 6.09
N TYR A 136 -7.23 21.10 4.99
CA TYR A 136 -7.84 20.13 4.10
C TYR A 136 -6.91 18.96 3.81
N ILE A 137 -7.52 17.82 3.55
CA ILE A 137 -6.86 16.61 3.07
C ILE A 137 -7.28 16.43 1.62
N ILE A 138 -6.31 16.35 0.72
CA ILE A 138 -6.55 15.96 -0.67
C ILE A 138 -6.21 14.49 -0.84
N LEU A 139 -7.11 13.77 -1.49
CA LEU A 139 -6.99 12.35 -1.78
C LEU A 139 -7.05 12.18 -3.29
N VAL A 140 -6.04 11.53 -3.84
CA VAL A 140 -5.93 11.29 -5.27
C VAL A 140 -6.01 9.79 -5.52
N HIS A 141 -6.84 9.42 -6.48
CA HIS A 141 -7.11 8.05 -6.86
C HIS A 141 -6.37 7.72 -8.16
N GLY A 142 -5.35 6.87 -8.04
CA GLY A 142 -4.70 6.21 -9.17
C GLY A 142 -5.40 4.91 -9.55
N GLN A 143 -4.87 4.17 -10.53
CA GLN A 143 -5.44 2.89 -10.94
C GLN A 143 -5.33 1.81 -9.85
N TYR A 144 -4.23 1.83 -9.09
CA TYR A 144 -3.93 0.80 -8.08
C TYR A 144 -3.57 1.39 -6.71
N ASN A 145 -3.47 2.71 -6.58
CA ASN A 145 -3.14 3.36 -5.31
C ASN A 145 -4.11 4.50 -4.99
N ARG A 146 -4.14 4.86 -3.70
CA ARG A 146 -4.72 6.10 -3.23
C ARG A 146 -3.63 6.90 -2.52
N MET A 147 -3.41 8.11 -3.00
CA MET A 147 -2.38 8.99 -2.52
C MET A 147 -3.01 10.09 -1.66
N LYS A 148 -2.31 10.57 -0.64
CA LYS A 148 -2.82 11.64 0.22
C LYS A 148 -1.85 12.81 0.32
N GLY A 149 -2.42 14.02 0.40
CA GLY A 149 -1.73 15.26 0.71
C GLY A 149 -2.53 16.07 1.73
N ILE A 150 -1.87 16.97 2.47
CA ILE A 150 -2.50 17.90 3.42
C ILE A 150 -2.05 19.31 3.06
N PHE A 151 -2.98 20.25 3.06
CA PHE A 151 -2.68 21.66 2.85
C PHE A 151 -3.57 22.56 3.70
N ILE A 152 -3.11 23.79 3.92
CA ILE A 152 -3.82 24.85 4.63
C ILE A 152 -4.29 25.86 3.58
N LYS A 153 -5.57 26.21 3.59
CA LYS A 153 -6.15 27.29 2.77
C LYS A 153 -6.18 28.59 3.59
N GLN A 154 -5.71 29.68 3.00
CA GLN A 154 -5.80 31.05 3.53
C GLN A 154 -6.83 31.88 2.76
#